data_AF-A0A7S4D255-F1
#
_entry.id   AF-A0A7S4D255-F1
#
_cell.length_a   1.000
_cell.length_b   1.000
_cell.length_c   1.000
_cell.angle_alpha   90.00
_cell.angle_beta   90.00
_cell.angle_gamma   90.00
#
_symmetry.space_group_name_H-M   'P 1'
#
loop_
_entity.id
_entity.type
_entity.pdbx_description
1 polymer ?
#
loop_
_entity_poly.entity_id
_entity_poly.type
_entity_poly.pdbx_seq_one_letter_code
_entity_poly.pdbx_strand_id
1 'polypeptide(L)'
;YFDSGESHVYPLHGHWESTLTRLQRLILLKCLRPDLVLQGVQDFVTDCIGEKYILVPCFNLADSYRDSETTSPLIFILSPGADPMHELMKFADSMKMTKKLH
;
A
#
# COMPACT_ATOMS: atom_id res chain seq x y z
N TYR A 1 4.39 -22.36 -18.58
CA TYR A 1 3.37 -21.28 -18.54
C TYR A 1 2.70 -21.24 -17.17
N PHE A 2 2.04 -22.33 -16.80
CA PHE A 2 1.39 -22.46 -15.49
C PHE A 2 2.37 -22.46 -14.31
N ASP A 3 3.51 -23.15 -14.42
CA ASP A 3 4.49 -23.27 -13.31
C ASP A 3 5.41 -22.04 -13.14
N SER A 4 5.19 -20.97 -13.90
CA SER A 4 6.00 -19.76 -13.79
C SER A 4 5.65 -18.96 -12.53
N GLY A 5 6.64 -18.34 -11.89
CA GLY A 5 6.39 -17.33 -10.84
C GLY A 5 5.63 -16.11 -11.36
N GLU A 6 5.74 -15.84 -12.65
CA GLU A 6 5.13 -14.70 -13.34
C GLU A 6 3.83 -15.08 -14.06
N SER A 7 3.19 -16.21 -13.71
CA SER A 7 1.98 -16.66 -14.44
C SER A 7 0.76 -15.76 -14.24
N HIS A 8 0.82 -14.79 -13.32
CA HIS A 8 -0.25 -13.84 -13.02
C HIS A 8 -0.34 -12.69 -14.06
N VAL A 9 0.77 -12.37 -14.75
CA VAL A 9 0.83 -11.34 -15.81
C VAL A 9 0.67 -11.90 -17.23
N TYR A 10 0.58 -13.22 -17.33
CA TYR A 10 0.50 -13.93 -18.58
C TYR A 10 -0.90 -13.84 -19.21
N PRO A 11 -1.02 -13.64 -20.54
CA PRO A 11 -2.33 -13.61 -21.20
C PRO A 11 -3.08 -14.93 -21.00
N LEU A 12 -4.39 -14.86 -20.83
CA LEU A 12 -5.23 -16.04 -20.83
C LEU A 12 -5.34 -16.60 -22.25
N HIS A 13 -5.55 -17.90 -22.35
CA HIS A 13 -5.65 -18.57 -23.64
C HIS A 13 -7.00 -18.34 -24.32
N GLY A 14 -6.97 -18.10 -25.64
CA GLY A 14 -8.17 -18.07 -26.48
C GLY A 14 -9.21 -17.04 -26.02
N HIS A 15 -10.48 -17.45 -25.98
CA HIS A 15 -11.60 -16.54 -25.72
C HIS A 15 -11.55 -15.90 -24.32
N TRP A 16 -10.95 -16.58 -23.34
CA TRP A 16 -10.84 -16.10 -21.96
C TRP A 16 -10.10 -14.77 -21.82
N GLU A 17 -9.19 -14.44 -22.74
CA GLU A 17 -8.50 -13.14 -22.77
C GLU A 17 -9.48 -11.99 -23.04
N SER A 18 -10.47 -12.24 -23.90
CA SER A 18 -11.44 -11.24 -24.36
C SER A 18 -12.77 -11.24 -23.60
N THR A 19 -13.11 -12.33 -22.92
CA THR A 19 -14.42 -12.49 -22.25
C THR A 19 -14.39 -12.22 -20.76
N LEU A 20 -13.23 -12.38 -20.11
CA LEU A 20 -13.13 -12.19 -18.66
C LEU A 20 -12.80 -10.75 -18.29
N THR A 21 -13.57 -10.22 -17.34
CA THR A 21 -13.20 -8.97 -16.66
C THR A 21 -11.95 -9.16 -15.81
N ARG A 22 -11.23 -8.08 -15.52
CA ARG A 22 -10.03 -8.10 -14.65
C ARG A 22 -10.30 -8.78 -13.30
N LEU A 23 -11.47 -8.54 -12.69
CA LEU A 23 -11.85 -9.20 -11.44
C LEU A 23 -12.08 -10.71 -11.63
N GLN A 24 -12.72 -11.13 -12.72
CA GLN A 24 -12.91 -12.55 -13.02
C GLN A 24 -11.59 -13.26 -13.29
N ARG A 25 -10.62 -12.60 -13.93
CA ARG A 25 -9.25 -13.11 -14.11
C ARG A 25 -8.57 -13.33 -12.75
N LEU A 26 -8.74 -12.42 -11.80
CA LEU A 26 -8.22 -12.58 -10.43
C LEU A 26 -8.87 -13.75 -9.68
N ILE A 27 -10.18 -13.94 -9.85
CA ILE A 27 -10.88 -15.11 -9.30
C ILE A 27 -10.32 -16.40 -9.89
N LEU A 28 -10.10 -16.44 -11.21
CA LEU A 28 -9.50 -17.59 -11.89
C LEU A 28 -8.07 -17.85 -11.38
N LEU A 29 -7.25 -16.82 -11.22
CA LEU A 29 -5.90 -16.92 -10.65
C LEU A 29 -5.97 -17.51 -9.23
N LYS A 30 -6.92 -17.08 -8.39
CA LYS A 30 -7.12 -17.63 -7.05
C LYS A 30 -7.48 -19.12 -7.05
N CYS A 31 -8.26 -19.58 -8.01
CA CYS A 31 -8.61 -21.00 -8.14
C CYS A 31 -7.43 -21.86 -8.60
N LEU A 32 -6.51 -21.29 -9.39
CA LEU A 32 -5.45 -22.04 -10.08
C LEU A 32 -4.08 -21.91 -9.41
N ARG A 33 -3.71 -20.71 -8.96
CA ARG A 33 -2.44 -20.32 -8.37
C ARG A 33 -2.69 -19.41 -7.16
N PRO A 34 -3.22 -19.96 -6.06
CA PRO A 34 -3.54 -19.18 -4.86
C PRO A 34 -2.31 -18.46 -4.26
N ASP A 35 -1.12 -19.00 -4.53
CA ASP A 35 0.17 -18.44 -4.14
C ASP A 35 0.50 -17.11 -4.83
N LEU A 36 -0.03 -16.87 -6.04
CA LEU A 36 0.21 -15.63 -6.79
C LEU A 36 -0.91 -14.60 -6.66
N VAL A 37 -1.92 -14.86 -5.81
CA VAL A 37 -3.08 -13.96 -5.66
C VAL A 37 -2.66 -12.59 -5.17
N LEU A 38 -1.65 -12.50 -4.30
CA LEU A 38 -1.16 -11.22 -3.80
C LEU A 38 -0.64 -10.34 -4.94
N GLN A 39 0.18 -10.90 -5.84
CA GLN A 39 0.68 -10.16 -7.01
C GLN A 39 -0.45 -9.83 -7.97
N GLY A 40 -1.36 -10.77 -8.24
CA GLY A 40 -2.53 -10.49 -9.09
C GLY A 40 -3.47 -9.41 -8.54
N VAL A 41 -3.59 -9.28 -7.21
CA VAL A 41 -4.31 -8.17 -6.57
C VAL A 41 -3.56 -6.86 -6.78
N GLN A 42 -2.23 -6.85 -6.62
CA GLN A 42 -1.42 -5.65 -6.85
C GLN A 42 -1.55 -5.16 -8.30
N ASP A 43 -1.51 -6.06 -9.27
CA ASP A 43 -1.74 -5.73 -10.68
C ASP A 43 -3.14 -5.16 -10.89
N PHE A 44 -4.16 -5.82 -10.35
CA PHE A 44 -5.55 -5.36 -10.44
C PHE A 44 -5.73 -3.94 -9.89
N VAL A 45 -5.15 -3.64 -8.73
CA VAL A 45 -5.21 -2.31 -8.11
C VAL A 45 -4.47 -1.28 -8.96
N THR A 46 -3.28 -1.63 -9.44
CA THR A 46 -2.46 -0.77 -10.30
C THR A 46 -3.22 -0.40 -11.58
N ASP A 47 -3.88 -1.39 -12.19
CA ASP A 47 -4.65 -1.26 -13.41
C ASP A 47 -5.97 -0.47 -13.25
N CYS A 48 -6.57 -0.51 -12.07
CA CYS A 48 -7.87 0.11 -11.79
C CYS A 48 -7.76 1.53 -11.22
N ILE A 49 -6.86 1.75 -10.27
CA ILE A 49 -6.76 3.01 -9.53
C ILE A 49 -5.34 3.59 -9.49
N GLY A 50 -4.33 2.83 -9.93
CA GLY A 50 -2.96 3.30 -10.08
C GLY A 50 -1.98 2.70 -9.07
N GLU A 51 -0.72 2.65 -9.47
CA GLU A 51 0.38 2.03 -8.72
C GLU A 51 0.59 2.64 -7.33
N LYS A 52 0.32 3.93 -7.15
CA LYS A 52 0.46 4.63 -5.85
C LYS A 52 -0.34 3.99 -4.70
N TYR A 53 -1.34 3.17 -5.02
CA TYR A 53 -2.18 2.48 -4.02
C TYR A 53 -1.63 1.11 -3.59
N ILE A 54 -0.59 0.59 -4.27
CA ILE A 54 0.15 -0.61 -3.83
C ILE A 54 1.50 -0.25 -3.18
N LEU A 55 1.98 0.97 -3.42
CA LEU A 55 3.21 1.48 -2.81
C LEU A 55 2.92 2.01 -1.41
N VAL A 56 3.68 1.54 -0.43
CA VAL A 56 3.64 2.11 0.91
C VAL A 56 4.23 3.52 0.84
N PRO A 57 3.48 4.58 1.17
CA PRO A 57 4.03 5.93 1.14
C PRO A 57 5.12 6.07 2.21
N CYS A 58 6.17 6.84 1.91
CA CYS A 58 7.15 7.21 2.92
C CYS A 58 6.44 7.99 4.04
N PHE A 59 6.68 7.61 5.29
CA PHE A 59 6.15 8.35 6.43
C PHE A 59 6.71 9.79 6.42
N ASN A 60 5.81 10.78 6.47
CA ASN A 60 6.19 12.18 6.62
C ASN A 60 5.33 12.84 7.70
N LEU A 61 5.92 13.05 8.87
CA LEU A 61 5.24 13.69 10.00
C LEU A 61 4.78 15.12 9.68
N ALA A 62 5.49 15.86 8.82
CA ALA A 62 5.14 17.23 8.48
C ALA A 62 3.88 17.33 7.61
N ASP A 63 3.69 16.38 6.69
CA ASP A 63 2.48 16.31 5.88
C ASP A 63 1.30 15.81 6.72
N SER A 64 1.50 14.75 7.53
CA SER A 64 0.48 14.27 8.47
C SER A 64 0.03 15.36 9.46
N TYR A 65 0.96 16.19 9.97
CA TYR A 65 0.62 17.30 10.86
C TYR A 65 -0.19 18.39 10.15
N ARG A 66 0.09 18.67 8.87
CA ARG A 66 -0.67 19.64 8.07
C ARG A 66 -2.11 19.21 7.85
N ASP A 67 -2.32 17.90 7.70
CA ASP A 67 -3.65 17.30 7.49
C ASP A 67 -4.38 17.01 8.82
N SER A 68 -3.73 17.22 9.96
CA SER A 68 -4.31 17.03 11.29
C SER A 68 -4.99 18.30 11.83
N GLU A 69 -6.03 18.11 12.62
CA GLU A 69 -6.77 19.16 13.30
C GLU A 69 -6.88 18.83 14.80
N THR A 70 -7.36 19.77 15.60
CA THR A 70 -7.58 19.56 17.04
C THR A 70 -8.62 18.47 17.35
N THR A 71 -9.44 18.12 16.36
CA THR A 71 -10.46 17.07 16.41
C THR A 71 -10.01 15.74 15.78
N SER A 72 -8.89 15.71 15.07
CA SER A 72 -8.31 14.53 14.41
C SER A 72 -6.89 14.26 14.94
N PRO A 73 -6.76 13.50 16.05
CA PRO A 73 -5.46 13.28 16.68
C PRO A 73 -4.55 12.41 15.80
N LEU A 74 -3.25 12.71 15.84
CA LEU A 74 -2.22 11.88 15.23
C LEU A 74 -1.90 10.68 16.11
N ILE A 75 -2.02 9.47 15.55
CA ILE A 75 -1.76 8.21 16.23
C ILE A 75 -0.48 7.58 15.67
N PHE A 76 0.47 7.26 16.54
CA PHE A 76 1.71 6.57 16.18
C PHE A 76 1.57 5.07 16.48
N ILE A 77 1.71 4.24 15.46
CA ILE A 77 1.69 2.77 15.58
C ILE A 77 3.13 2.26 15.61
N LEU A 78 3.52 1.60 16.71
CA LEU A 78 4.91 1.20 16.95
C LEU A 78 5.10 -0.27 16.62
N SER A 79 6.02 -0.52 15.68
CA SER A 79 6.61 -1.83 15.50
C SER A 79 7.84 -1.95 16.41
N PRO A 80 8.22 -3.16 16.86
CA PRO A 80 9.44 -3.35 17.64
C PRO A 80 10.66 -2.72 16.97
N GLY A 81 11.39 -1.88 17.71
CA GLY A 81 12.59 -1.17 17.22
C GLY A 81 12.35 0.16 16.51
N ALA A 82 11.11 0.59 16.29
CA ALA A 82 10.80 1.94 15.83
C ALA A 82 10.81 2.93 17.00
N ASP A 83 11.53 4.05 16.85
CA ASP A 83 11.52 5.17 17.80
C ASP A 83 10.82 6.41 17.19
N PRO A 84 9.50 6.54 17.36
CA PRO A 84 8.72 7.68 16.84
C PRO A 84 9.04 8.98 17.59
N MET A 85 9.57 8.88 18.82
CA MET A 85 9.77 10.02 19.69
C MET A 85 10.92 10.87 19.16
N HIS A 86 11.97 10.23 18.63
CA HIS A 86 13.05 10.95 17.98
C HIS A 86 12.60 11.79 16.78
N GLU A 87 11.73 11.23 15.93
CA GLU A 87 11.18 11.95 14.77
C GLU A 87 10.24 13.08 15.21
N LEU A 88 9.40 12.83 16.21
CA LEU A 88 8.53 13.84 16.80
C LEU A 88 9.31 15.00 17.41
N MET A 89 10.37 14.73 18.16
CA MET A 89 11.22 15.75 18.77
C MET A 89 11.94 16.58 17.70
N LYS A 90 12.52 15.95 16.68
CA LYS A 90 13.12 16.66 15.53
C LYS A 90 12.10 17.54 14.82
N PHE A 91 10.89 17.05 14.62
CA PHE A 91 9.82 17.82 14.00
C PHE A 91 9.44 19.04 14.85
N ALA A 92 9.24 18.84 16.16
CA ALA A 92 8.93 19.93 17.07
C ALA A 92 10.06 20.97 17.17
N ASP A 93 11.32 20.57 17.12
CA ASP A 93 12.46 21.48 17.05
C ASP A 93 12.39 22.33 15.77
N SER A 94 12.11 21.72 14.62
CA SER A 94 11.98 22.43 13.34
C SER A 94 10.79 23.42 13.32
N MET A 95 9.71 23.08 14.03
CA MET A 95 8.52 23.93 14.20
C MET A 95 8.62 24.90 15.38
N LYS A 96 9.72 24.88 16.16
CA LYS A 96 9.88 25.64 17.42
C LYS A 96 8.78 25.36 18.46
N MET A 97 8.29 24.13 18.49
CA MET A 97 7.20 23.64 19.36
C MET A 97 7.69 22.69 20.45
N THR A 98 8.99 22.47 20.61
CA THR A 98 9.58 21.55 21.60
C THR A 98 9.05 21.78 23.01
N LYS A 99 8.87 23.06 23.41
CA LYS A 99 8.34 23.41 24.74
C LYS A 99 6.85 23.12 24.93
N LYS A 100 6.11 22.76 23.87
CA LYS A 100 4.69 22.40 23.89
C LYS A 100 4.47 20.89 23.92
N LEU A 101 5.51 20.10 23.60
CA LEU A 101 5.57 18.68 23.89
C LEU A 101 6.00 18.55 25.35
N HIS A 102 5.03 18.41 26.24
CA HIS A 102 5.26 18.28 27.67
C HIS A 102 5.26 16.81 28.08
#